data_AF-A0A535SCZ5-F1
#
_entry.id   AF-A0A535SCZ5-F1
#
_cell.length_a   1.000
_cell.length_b   1.000
_cell.length_c   1.000
_cell.angle_alpha   90.00
_cell.angle_beta   90.00
_cell.angle_gamma   90.00
#
_symmetry.space_group_name_H-M   'P 1'
#
loop_
_entity.id
_entity.type
_entity.pdbx_description
1 polymer ?
#
loop_
_entity_poly.entity_id
_entity_poly.type
_entity_poly.pdbx_seq_one_letter_code
_entity_poly.pdbx_strand_id
1 'polypeptide(L)'
;AAYEVLHAAGFSDEAILYEMYLSKEPAEVFERFADLGVFGQLPLHSHTSQYGQLRALLADNGAALRERFSHILHVDILSGAFAQEWSDVQANGQERLEQLRAAALATPLARAEASLIQQAKR
;
A
#
# COMPACT_ATOMS: atom_id res chain seq x y z
N ALA A 1 0.52 4.65 -7.39
CA ALA A 1 -0.58 5.59 -7.08
C ALA A 1 -0.11 6.79 -6.26
N ALA A 2 -0.05 6.74 -4.91
CA ALA A 2 0.29 7.92 -4.10
C ALA A 2 1.67 8.51 -4.45
N TYR A 3 2.70 7.66 -4.53
CA TYR A 3 4.06 8.08 -4.91
C TYR A 3 4.08 8.82 -6.26
N GLU A 4 3.44 8.27 -7.31
CA GLU A 4 3.44 8.88 -8.65
C GLU A 4 2.75 10.24 -8.66
N VAL A 5 1.64 10.37 -7.93
CA VAL A 5 0.89 11.63 -7.81
C VAL A 5 1.72 12.70 -7.10
N LEU A 6 2.35 12.35 -5.98
CA LEU A 6 3.17 13.30 -5.21
C LEU A 6 4.46 13.65 -5.96
N HIS A 7 5.11 12.67 -6.58
CA HIS A 7 6.31 12.90 -7.37
C HIS A 7 6.00 13.78 -8.60
N ALA A 8 4.87 13.55 -9.28
CA ALA A 8 4.42 14.42 -10.37
C ALA A 8 4.08 15.85 -9.90
N ALA A 9 3.69 16.02 -8.64
CA ALA A 9 3.49 17.33 -8.00
C ALA A 9 4.80 18.01 -7.57
N GLY A 10 5.96 17.36 -7.77
CA GLY A 10 7.29 17.93 -7.52
C GLY A 10 7.87 17.67 -6.13
N PHE A 11 7.26 16.79 -5.33
CA PHE A 11 7.85 16.36 -4.06
C PHE A 11 9.04 15.42 -4.29
N SER A 12 10.06 15.51 -3.41
CA SER A 12 11.23 14.63 -3.48
C SER A 12 10.88 13.20 -3.06
N ASP A 13 11.65 12.23 -3.56
CA ASP A 13 11.56 10.83 -3.12
C ASP A 13 11.63 10.70 -1.60
N GLU A 14 12.54 11.43 -0.97
CA GLU A 14 12.72 11.40 0.49
C GLU A 14 11.46 11.87 1.22
N ALA A 15 10.91 13.03 0.83
CA ALA A 15 9.71 13.57 1.47
C ALA A 15 8.52 12.62 1.32
N ILE A 16 8.34 12.05 0.12
CA ILE A 16 7.24 11.12 -0.16
C ILE A 16 7.40 9.84 0.65
N LEU A 17 8.57 9.20 0.64
CA LEU A 17 8.75 7.91 1.30
C LEU A 17 8.76 8.02 2.82
N TYR A 18 9.27 9.13 3.38
CA TYR A 18 9.17 9.38 4.82
C TYR A 18 7.73 9.59 5.27
N GLU A 19 6.93 10.36 4.51
CA GLU A 19 5.49 10.48 4.77
C GLU A 19 4.78 9.13 4.65
N MET A 20 5.15 8.32 3.65
CA MET A 20 4.47 7.05 3.38
C MET A 20 4.79 5.93 4.37
N TYR A 21 6.06 5.71 4.74
CA TYR A 21 6.44 4.61 5.67
C TYR A 21 7.86 4.66 6.24
N LEU A 22 8.83 5.37 5.64
CA LEU A 22 10.22 5.37 6.14
C LEU A 22 10.37 6.06 7.51
N SER A 23 9.47 6.98 7.87
CA SER A 23 9.41 7.58 9.22
C SER A 23 9.04 6.58 10.31
N LYS A 24 8.42 5.44 9.93
CA LYS A 24 7.77 4.46 10.81
C LYS A 24 6.53 4.98 11.55
N GLU A 25 6.12 6.23 11.35
CA GLU A 25 4.88 6.74 11.94
C GLU A 25 3.66 5.89 11.55
N PRO A 26 3.49 5.45 10.28
CA PRO A 26 2.38 4.57 9.92
C PRO A 26 2.43 3.21 10.62
N ALA A 27 3.61 2.70 10.96
CA ALA A 27 3.74 1.46 11.72
C ALA A 27 3.23 1.63 13.16
N GLU A 28 3.57 2.74 13.82
CA GLU A 28 3.02 3.10 15.13
C GLU A 28 1.50 3.27 15.06
N VAL A 29 0.98 3.94 14.02
CA VAL A 29 -0.48 4.08 13.82
C VAL A 29 -1.16 2.72 13.70
N PHE A 30 -0.61 1.77 12.95
CA PHE A 30 -1.18 0.43 12.84
C PHE A 30 -1.10 -0.37 14.15
N GLU A 31 -0.07 -0.16 14.96
CA GLU A 31 -0.02 -0.72 16.32
C GLU A 31 -1.18 -0.19 17.17
N ARG A 32 -1.45 1.13 17.14
CA ARG A 32 -2.61 1.71 17.84
C ARG A 32 -3.95 1.24 17.27
N PHE A 33 -4.03 0.95 15.97
CA PHE A 33 -5.23 0.36 15.36
C PHE A 33 -5.51 -1.02 15.94
N ALA A 34 -4.47 -1.85 16.13
CA ALA A 34 -4.62 -3.17 16.70
C ALA A 34 -5.07 -3.12 18.18
N ASP A 35 -4.58 -2.15 18.94
CA ASP A 35 -4.90 -2.00 20.36
C ASP A 35 -6.27 -1.37 20.63
N LEU A 36 -6.63 -0.32 19.85
CA LEU A 36 -7.76 0.56 20.14
C LEU A 36 -8.85 0.55 19.07
N GLY A 37 -8.60 -0.12 17.94
CA GLY A 37 -9.43 -0.04 16.74
C GLY A 37 -9.18 1.24 15.93
N VAL A 38 -9.56 1.20 14.65
CA VAL A 38 -9.37 2.29 13.67
C VAL A 38 -9.94 3.63 14.15
N PHE A 39 -11.08 3.61 14.86
CA PHE A 39 -11.72 4.81 15.39
C PHE A 39 -11.31 5.17 16.81
N GLY A 40 -11.03 4.17 17.66
CA GLY A 40 -10.69 4.41 19.07
C GLY A 40 -9.34 5.08 19.26
N GLN A 41 -8.45 4.95 18.27
CA GLN A 41 -7.15 5.60 18.26
C GLN A 41 -7.20 7.09 17.86
N LEU A 42 -8.28 7.59 17.23
CA LEU A 42 -8.34 8.96 16.69
C LEU A 42 -7.94 10.07 17.71
N PRO A 43 -8.28 9.97 19.01
CA PRO A 43 -7.85 10.94 20.01
C PRO A 43 -6.33 11.06 20.19
N LEU A 44 -5.53 10.10 19.68
CA LEU A 44 -4.07 10.14 19.70
C LEU A 44 -3.47 11.10 18.65
N HIS A 45 -4.29 11.58 17.71
CA HIS A 45 -3.87 12.51 16.67
C HIS A 45 -4.22 13.97 16.99
N SER A 46 -3.61 14.91 16.29
CA SER A 46 -4.01 16.32 16.33
C SER A 46 -5.45 16.51 15.83
N HIS A 47 -6.13 17.56 16.30
CA HIS A 47 -7.48 17.89 15.83
C HIS A 47 -7.55 18.10 14.31
N THR A 48 -6.50 18.66 13.69
CA THR A 48 -6.40 18.82 12.24
C THR A 48 -6.40 17.46 11.54
N SER A 49 -5.61 16.49 12.02
CA SER A 49 -5.55 15.15 11.45
C SER A 49 -6.87 14.38 11.66
N GLN A 50 -7.46 14.47 12.86
CA GLN A 50 -8.77 13.88 13.14
C GLN A 50 -9.84 14.38 12.17
N TYR A 51 -9.92 15.70 11.97
CA TYR A 51 -10.86 16.31 11.03
C TYR A 51 -10.63 15.83 9.60
N GLY A 52 -9.37 15.79 9.14
CA GLY A 52 -9.00 15.32 7.81
C GLY A 52 -9.42 13.87 7.56
N GLN A 53 -9.11 12.98 8.50
CA GLN A 53 -9.45 11.55 8.42
C GLN A 53 -10.97 11.32 8.39
N LEU A 54 -11.71 11.94 9.31
CA LEU A 54 -13.17 11.79 9.38
C LEU A 54 -13.86 12.38 8.14
N ARG A 55 -13.41 13.55 7.67
CA ARG A 55 -13.94 14.16 6.44
C ARG A 55 -13.71 13.25 5.24
N ALA A 56 -12.49 12.73 5.06
CA ALA A 56 -12.16 11.87 3.94
C ALA A 56 -12.97 10.56 3.96
N LEU A 57 -13.05 9.92 5.13
CA LEU A 57 -13.81 8.69 5.31
C LEU A 57 -15.29 8.84 4.97
N LEU A 58 -15.92 9.95 5.35
CA LEU A 58 -17.34 10.18 5.12
C LEU A 58 -17.64 10.73 3.70
N ALA A 59 -16.62 11.19 2.97
CA ALA A 59 -16.77 11.71 1.62
C ALA A 59 -16.78 10.62 0.54
N ASP A 60 -16.16 9.47 0.79
CA ASP A 60 -16.15 8.32 -0.11
C ASP A 60 -17.06 7.21 0.42
N ASN A 61 -18.00 6.75 -0.40
CA ASN A 61 -18.83 5.61 -0.04
C ASN A 61 -18.09 4.27 -0.21
N GLY A 62 -16.94 4.26 -0.88
CA GLY A 62 -16.11 3.07 -1.12
C GLY A 62 -16.62 2.18 -2.25
N ALA A 63 -17.45 2.69 -3.17
CA ALA A 63 -18.04 1.87 -4.24
C ALA A 63 -16.99 1.18 -5.12
N ALA A 64 -15.98 1.92 -5.60
CA ALA A 64 -14.92 1.35 -6.43
C ALA A 64 -14.10 0.29 -5.68
N LEU A 65 -13.84 0.52 -4.38
CA LEU A 65 -13.11 -0.43 -3.56
C LEU A 65 -13.93 -1.69 -3.27
N ARG A 66 -15.23 -1.54 -3.00
CA ARG A 66 -16.18 -2.65 -2.83
C ARG A 66 -16.32 -3.47 -4.10
N GLU A 67 -16.40 -2.83 -5.26
CA GLU A 67 -16.43 -3.51 -6.57
C GLU A 67 -15.14 -4.31 -6.80
N ARG A 68 -13.98 -3.70 -6.56
CA ARG A 68 -12.69 -4.37 -6.71
C ARG A 68 -12.54 -5.57 -5.78
N PHE A 69 -12.90 -5.43 -4.50
CA PHE A 69 -12.85 -6.54 -3.55
C PHE A 69 -13.86 -7.64 -3.88
N SER A 70 -15.06 -7.27 -4.33
CA SER A 70 -16.07 -8.24 -4.80
C SER A 70 -15.55 -9.05 -5.98
N HIS A 71 -14.93 -8.39 -6.96
CA HIS A 71 -14.31 -9.07 -8.11
C HIS A 71 -13.23 -10.05 -7.66
N ILE A 72 -12.26 -9.59 -6.85
CA ILE A 72 -11.17 -10.47 -6.36
C ILE A 72 -11.75 -11.69 -5.63
N LEU A 73 -12.72 -11.46 -4.74
CA LEU A 73 -13.32 -12.55 -3.98
C LEU A 73 -14.04 -13.56 -4.89
N HIS A 74 -14.94 -13.11 -5.77
CA HIS A 74 -15.81 -14.01 -6.52
C HIS A 74 -15.16 -14.57 -7.78
N VAL A 75 -14.37 -13.77 -8.49
CA VAL A 75 -13.79 -14.12 -9.78
C VAL A 75 -12.44 -14.79 -9.62
N ASP A 76 -11.62 -14.38 -8.65
CA ASP A 76 -10.26 -14.92 -8.52
C ASP A 76 -10.19 -16.01 -7.44
N ILE A 77 -10.72 -15.74 -6.25
CA ILE A 77 -10.57 -16.63 -5.09
C ILE A 77 -11.62 -17.75 -5.06
N LEU A 78 -12.90 -17.42 -4.99
CA LEU A 78 -13.98 -18.41 -4.80
C LEU A 78 -14.23 -19.28 -6.05
N SER A 79 -13.89 -18.78 -7.23
CA SER A 79 -13.96 -19.55 -8.48
C SER A 79 -12.85 -20.62 -8.57
N GLY A 80 -11.79 -20.49 -7.76
CA GLY A 80 -10.57 -21.29 -7.89
C GLY A 80 -9.60 -20.81 -8.99
N ALA A 81 -9.90 -19.73 -9.71
CA ALA A 81 -9.07 -19.25 -10.81
C ALA A 81 -7.63 -18.91 -10.36
N PHE A 82 -7.48 -18.21 -9.25
CA PHE A 82 -6.17 -17.90 -8.69
C PHE A 82 -5.40 -19.17 -8.27
N ALA A 83 -6.10 -20.14 -7.68
CA ALA A 83 -5.47 -21.40 -7.27
C ALA A 83 -4.96 -22.20 -8.47
N GLN A 84 -5.71 -22.20 -9.57
CA GLN A 84 -5.28 -22.80 -10.83
C GLN A 84 -4.07 -22.07 -11.42
N GLU A 85 -4.13 -20.73 -11.56
CA GLU A 85 -3.01 -19.93 -12.06
C GLU A 85 -1.75 -20.19 -11.23
N TRP A 86 -1.86 -20.16 -9.90
CA TRP A 86 -0.72 -20.40 -9.03
C TRP A 86 -0.14 -21.80 -9.17
N SER A 87 -0.99 -22.83 -9.30
CA SER A 87 -0.54 -24.21 -9.54
C SER A 87 0.25 -24.33 -10.85
N ASP A 88 -0.21 -23.67 -11.90
CA ASP A 88 0.48 -23.63 -13.19
C ASP A 88 1.81 -22.87 -13.11
N VAL A 89 1.86 -21.76 -12.37
CA VAL A 89 3.11 -21.03 -12.11
C VAL A 89 4.11 -21.90 -11.37
N GLN A 90 3.68 -22.66 -10.36
CA GLN A 90 4.55 -23.58 -9.62
C GLN A 90 5.07 -24.73 -10.50
N ALA A 91 4.20 -25.32 -11.32
CA ALA A 91 4.56 -26.40 -12.24
C ALA A 91 5.60 -25.96 -13.29
N ASN A 92 5.57 -24.68 -13.69
CA ASN A 92 6.47 -24.10 -14.67
C ASN A 92 7.70 -23.39 -14.05
N GLY A 93 8.14 -23.82 -12.86
CA GLY A 93 9.37 -23.32 -12.24
C GLY A 93 9.30 -21.86 -11.77
N GLN A 94 8.10 -21.31 -11.60
CA GLN A 94 7.84 -19.96 -11.07
C GLN A 94 8.37 -18.80 -11.94
N GLU A 95 8.61 -19.01 -13.24
CA GLU A 95 9.10 -17.95 -14.14
C GLU A 95 8.22 -16.69 -14.08
N ARG A 96 6.89 -16.88 -14.05
CA ARG A 96 5.94 -15.78 -13.93
C ARG A 96 6.12 -14.96 -12.65
N LEU A 97 6.43 -15.61 -11.52
CA LEU A 97 6.69 -14.91 -10.25
C LEU A 97 7.94 -14.04 -10.35
N GLU A 98 9.00 -14.56 -10.98
CA GLU A 98 10.24 -13.80 -11.20
C GLU A 98 10.03 -12.61 -12.14
N GLN A 99 9.24 -12.78 -13.21
CA GLN A 99 8.84 -11.66 -14.08
C GLN A 99 8.07 -10.58 -13.30
N LEU A 100 7.13 -10.97 -12.43
CA LEU A 100 6.36 -10.04 -11.60
C LEU A 100 7.26 -9.30 -10.60
N ARG A 101 8.20 -9.99 -9.95
CA ARG A 101 9.20 -9.38 -9.06
C ARG A 101 10.09 -8.39 -9.80
N ALA A 102 10.62 -8.78 -10.95
CA ALA A 102 11.47 -7.91 -11.76
C ALA A 102 10.71 -6.65 -12.20
N ALA A 103 9.45 -6.78 -12.62
CA ALA A 103 8.61 -5.66 -12.98
C ALA A 103 8.35 -4.72 -11.78
N ALA A 104 8.06 -5.26 -10.60
CA ALA A 104 7.85 -4.46 -9.39
C ALA A 104 9.11 -3.69 -8.98
N LEU A 105 10.28 -4.33 -9.01
CA LEU A 105 11.57 -3.70 -8.68
C LEU A 105 12.03 -2.69 -9.74
N ALA A 106 11.51 -2.77 -10.97
CA ALA A 106 11.82 -1.82 -12.01
C ALA A 106 11.08 -0.48 -11.87
N THR A 107 10.06 -0.39 -10.99
CA THR A 107 9.25 0.82 -10.80
C THR A 107 10.05 1.99 -10.21
N PRO A 108 9.65 3.26 -10.50
CA PRO A 108 10.28 4.43 -9.89
C PRO A 108 10.28 4.38 -8.35
N LEU A 109 9.15 3.98 -7.75
CA LEU A 109 8.99 3.81 -6.31
C LEU A 109 10.06 2.87 -5.72
N ALA A 110 10.23 1.69 -6.31
CA ALA A 110 11.20 0.71 -5.80
C ALA A 110 12.65 1.20 -5.91
N ARG A 111 12.99 1.95 -6.97
CA ARG A 111 14.33 2.53 -7.14
C ARG A 111 14.60 3.65 -6.12
N ALA A 112 13.61 4.53 -5.92
CA ALA A 112 13.67 5.59 -4.92
C ALA A 112 13.89 5.02 -3.51
N GLU A 113 13.11 4.00 -3.14
CA GLU A 113 13.23 3.31 -1.87
C GLU A 113 14.62 2.69 -1.67
N ALA A 114 15.10 1.92 -2.66
CA ALA A 114 16.41 1.27 -2.57
C ALA A 114 17.55 2.30 -2.42
N SER A 115 17.48 3.42 -3.14
CA SER A 115 18.45 4.51 -3.07
C SER A 115 18.51 5.11 -1.67
N LEU A 116 17.36 5.47 -1.09
CA LEU A 116 17.29 6.11 0.23
C LEU A 116 17.71 5.17 1.35
N ILE A 117 17.29 3.91 1.31
CA ILE A 117 17.75 2.90 2.29
C ILE A 117 19.26 2.69 2.21
N GLN A 118 19.85 2.71 1.01
CA GLN A 118 21.29 2.59 0.87
C GLN A 118 22.03 3.80 1.44
N GLN A 119 21.49 5.00 1.27
CA GLN A 119 22.06 6.24 1.83
C GLN A 119 22.01 6.25 3.36
N ALA A 120 20.90 5.83 3.96
CA ALA A 120 20.74 5.78 5.42
C ALA A 120 21.65 4.76 6.13
N LYS A 121 22.26 3.82 5.40
CA LYS A 121 23.21 2.82 5.92
C LYS A 121 24.67 3.29 5.87
N ARG A 122 24.96 4.41 5.21
CA ARG A 122 26.31 5.01 5.13
C ARG A 122 26.53 5.97 6.27
#